data_AF-A0A6B9Z7H6-F1
#
_entry.id   AF-A0A6B9Z7H6-F1
#
_cell.length_a   1.000
_cell.length_b   1.000
_cell.length_c   1.000
_cell.angle_alpha   90.00
_cell.angle_beta   90.00
_cell.angle_gamma   90.00
#
_symmetry.space_group_name_H-M   'P 1'
#
loop_
_entity.id
_entity.type
_entity.pdbx_description
1 polymer ?
#
loop_
_entity_poly.entity_id
_entity_poly.type
_entity_poly.pdbx_seq_one_letter_code
_entity_poly.pdbx_strand_id
1 'polypeptide(L)'
;MGIGSEIFQREASEWALSNFHAMLVESKDLYQKGLSDNLIQYRAAKASGLTSTEAAWKTWTGRQALKAGYNHVNVQELKNGDVHAVFSSK
;
A
#
# COMPACT_ATOMS: atom_id res chain seq x y z
N MET A 1 -13.20 6.39 12.66
CA MET A 1 -12.65 5.72 11.47
C MET A 1 -12.22 6.82 10.51
N GLY A 2 -11.08 6.67 9.82
CA GLY A 2 -10.60 7.68 8.88
C GLY A 2 -11.14 7.42 7.47
N ILE A 3 -11.21 8.45 6.63
CA ILE A 3 -11.65 8.34 5.23
C ILE A 3 -10.88 7.22 4.49
N GLY A 4 -9.58 7.07 4.77
CA GLY A 4 -8.77 5.99 4.21
C GLY A 4 -9.23 4.58 4.60
N SER A 5 -9.66 4.35 5.85
CA SER A 5 -10.20 3.05 6.28
C SER A 5 -11.54 2.71 5.64
N GLU A 6 -12.39 3.71 5.41
CA GLU A 6 -13.68 3.51 4.73
C GLU A 6 -13.49 3.22 3.24
N ILE A 7 -12.58 3.92 2.56
CA ILE A 7 -12.23 3.63 1.16
C ILE A 7 -11.62 2.24 1.04
N PHE A 8 -10.68 1.88 1.91
CA PHE A 8 -10.10 0.55 1.90
C PHE A 8 -11.13 -0.54 2.18
N GLN A 9 -11.98 -0.36 3.21
CA GLN A 9 -13.02 -1.35 3.50
C GLN A 9 -14.04 -1.42 2.38
N ARG A 10 -14.43 -0.30 1.77
CA ARG A 10 -15.34 -0.27 0.63
C ARG A 10 -14.74 -0.98 -0.57
N GLU A 11 -13.51 -0.68 -0.95
CA GLU A 11 -12.87 -1.36 -2.07
C GLU A 11 -12.58 -2.83 -1.76
N ALA A 12 -12.12 -3.17 -0.55
CA ALA A 12 -11.89 -4.56 -0.14
C ALA A 12 -13.20 -5.38 0.07
N SER A 13 -14.33 -4.72 0.37
CA SER A 13 -15.63 -5.38 0.56
C SER A 13 -16.47 -5.42 -0.71
N GLU A 14 -16.39 -4.41 -1.58
CA GLU A 14 -16.98 -4.43 -2.91
C GLU A 14 -16.20 -5.39 -3.83
N TRP A 15 -14.91 -5.66 -3.54
CA TRP A 15 -14.07 -6.56 -4.31
C TRP A 15 -13.76 -7.83 -3.53
N ALA A 16 -14.59 -8.85 -3.73
CA ALA A 16 -14.22 -10.26 -3.53
C ALA A 16 -13.12 -10.72 -4.52
N LEU A 17 -12.11 -9.87 -4.76
CA LEU A 17 -11.01 -10.16 -5.67
C LEU A 17 -9.88 -10.83 -4.89
N SER A 18 -9.35 -11.88 -5.49
CA SER A 18 -8.14 -12.58 -5.08
C SER A 18 -6.92 -11.66 -4.93
N ASN A 19 -6.96 -10.45 -5.50
CA ASN A 19 -5.91 -9.44 -5.44
C ASN A 19 -6.46 -8.04 -5.09
N PHE A 20 -5.83 -7.35 -4.15
CA PHE A 20 -6.03 -5.94 -3.82
C PHE A 20 -4.85 -5.10 -4.33
N HIS A 21 -5.13 -4.07 -5.13
CA HIS A 21 -4.11 -3.24 -5.78
C HIS A 21 -3.95 -1.91 -5.06
N ALA A 22 -2.72 -1.58 -4.65
CA ALA A 22 -2.37 -0.34 -3.98
C ALA A 22 -1.34 0.45 -4.77
N MET A 23 -1.67 1.69 -5.10
CA MET A 23 -0.75 2.66 -5.69
C MET A 23 -0.24 3.62 -4.61
N LEU A 24 1.07 3.58 -4.37
CA LEU A 24 1.77 4.45 -3.43
C LEU A 24 2.48 5.51 -4.26
N VAL A 25 1.87 6.68 -4.36
CA VAL A 25 2.29 7.70 -5.33
C VAL A 25 2.86 8.95 -4.67
N GLU A 26 3.77 9.61 -5.39
CA GLU A 26 4.06 11.03 -5.20
C GLU A 26 2.94 11.85 -5.85
N SER A 27 2.32 12.76 -5.10
CA SER A 27 1.41 13.75 -5.69
C SER A 27 1.42 15.00 -4.84
N LYS A 28 1.89 16.09 -5.43
CA LYS A 28 1.91 17.43 -4.84
C LYS A 28 0.52 18.05 -4.74
N ASP A 29 -0.40 17.61 -5.59
CA ASP A 29 -1.76 18.12 -5.66
C ASP A 29 -2.71 17.38 -4.71
N LEU A 30 -2.47 16.07 -4.49
CA LEU A 30 -3.33 15.23 -3.66
C LEU A 30 -2.88 15.13 -2.20
N TYR A 31 -1.60 15.36 -1.90
CA TYR A 31 -1.05 15.22 -0.56
C TYR A 31 -0.28 16.47 -0.15
N GLN A 32 -0.60 17.01 1.05
CA GLN A 32 0.08 18.19 1.61
C GLN A 32 1.61 18.02 1.73
N LYS A 33 2.09 16.78 1.86
CA LYS A 33 3.53 16.44 1.94
C LYS A 33 4.14 16.08 0.59
N GLY A 34 3.38 16.17 -0.50
CA GLY A 34 3.77 15.75 -1.84
C GLY A 34 3.83 14.23 -2.07
N LEU A 35 3.47 13.44 -1.06
CA LEU A 35 3.60 11.99 -1.03
C LEU A 35 2.40 11.39 -0.29
N SER A 36 1.92 10.23 -0.74
CA SER A 36 1.00 9.44 0.08
C SER A 36 1.68 9.00 1.38
N ASP A 37 0.96 8.96 2.50
CA ASP A 37 1.49 8.48 3.78
C ASP A 37 1.99 7.02 3.69
N ASN A 38 1.41 6.22 2.79
CA ASN A 38 1.89 4.88 2.49
C ASN A 38 3.25 4.89 1.78
N LEU A 39 3.48 5.79 0.81
CA LEU A 39 4.77 5.92 0.15
C LEU A 39 5.86 6.39 1.12
N ILE A 40 5.53 7.31 2.04
CA ILE A 40 6.46 7.75 3.10
C ILE A 40 6.85 6.55 3.98
N GLN A 41 5.88 5.79 4.47
CA GLN A 41 6.14 4.60 5.30
C GLN A 41 6.95 3.53 4.55
N TYR A 42 6.63 3.29 3.28
CA TYR A 42 7.35 2.35 2.43
C TYR A 42 8.83 2.75 2.29
N ARG A 43 9.11 4.02 1.99
CA ARG A 43 10.48 4.52 1.83
C ARG A 43 11.26 4.50 3.13
N ALA A 44 10.64 4.86 4.24
CA ALA A 44 11.27 4.78 5.55
C ALA A 44 11.65 3.33 5.91
N ALA A 45 10.78 2.37 5.61
CA ALA A 45 11.04 0.94 5.80
C ALA A 45 12.22 0.45 4.93
N LYS A 46 12.24 0.84 3.64
CA LYS A 46 13.36 0.55 2.72
C LYS A 46 14.69 1.14 3.20
N ALA A 47 14.67 2.39 3.65
CA ALA A 47 15.86 3.06 4.19
C ALA A 47 16.40 2.38 5.45
N SER A 48 15.55 1.65 6.18
CA SER A 48 15.94 0.85 7.35
C SER A 48 16.48 -0.54 7.00
N GLY A 49 16.67 -0.85 5.71
CA GLY A 49 17.22 -2.11 5.24
C GLY A 49 16.20 -3.21 4.95
N LEU A 50 14.90 -2.92 5.01
CA LEU A 50 13.86 -3.91 4.69
C LEU A 50 13.73 -4.14 3.17
N THR A 51 13.34 -5.35 2.80
CA THR A 51 12.98 -5.68 1.41
C THR A 51 11.72 -4.94 0.97
N SER A 52 11.50 -4.84 -0.35
CA SER A 52 10.29 -4.20 -0.89
C SER A 52 9.00 -4.86 -0.39
N THR A 53 8.99 -6.18 -0.26
CA THR A 53 7.87 -6.95 0.32
C THR A 53 7.61 -6.58 1.78
N GLU A 54 8.64 -6.58 2.63
CA GLU A 54 8.52 -6.21 4.03
C GLU A 54 8.09 -4.75 4.20
N ALA A 55 8.65 -3.85 3.38
CA ALA A 55 8.29 -2.45 3.36
C ALA A 55 6.82 -2.24 2.98
N ALA A 56 6.29 -2.97 2.00
CA ALA A 56 4.89 -2.92 1.62
C ALA A 56 3.97 -3.34 2.77
N TRP A 57 4.32 -4.39 3.53
CA TRP A 57 3.57 -4.83 4.70
C TRP A 57 3.61 -3.85 5.88
N LYS A 58 4.67 -3.05 6.00
CA LYS A 58 4.79 -2.02 7.05
C LYS A 58 3.89 -0.80 6.81
N THR A 59 3.42 -0.60 5.58
CA THR A 59 2.51 0.50 5.26
C THR A 59 1.16 0.34 5.95
N TRP A 60 0.36 1.41 6.01
CA TRP A 60 -1.00 1.33 6.52
C TRP A 60 -1.83 0.37 5.66
N THR A 61 -1.70 0.47 4.34
CA THR A 61 -2.42 -0.40 3.39
C THR A 61 -2.05 -1.87 3.55
N GLY A 62 -0.75 -2.18 3.68
CA GLY A 62 -0.30 -3.56 3.93
C GLY A 62 -0.87 -4.12 5.25
N ARG A 63 -0.91 -3.31 6.30
CA ARG A 63 -1.54 -3.71 7.58
C ARG A 63 -3.03 -3.98 7.46
N GLN A 64 -3.75 -3.23 6.64
CA GLN A 64 -5.17 -3.52 6.39
C GLN A 64 -5.34 -4.77 5.53
N ALA A 65 -4.47 -4.98 4.54
CA ALA A 65 -4.48 -6.18 3.71
C ALA A 65 -4.25 -7.46 4.56
N LEU A 66 -3.32 -7.44 5.51
CA LEU A 66 -3.14 -8.56 6.46
C LEU A 66 -4.41 -8.84 7.27
N LYS A 67 -5.09 -7.79 7.76
CA LYS A 67 -6.35 -7.94 8.51
C LYS A 67 -7.49 -8.48 7.65
N ALA A 68 -7.48 -8.18 6.36
CA ALA A 68 -8.44 -8.69 5.39
C ALA A 68 -8.12 -10.12 4.89
N GLY A 69 -7.01 -10.72 5.33
CA GLY A 69 -6.64 -12.10 4.98
C GLY A 69 -5.77 -12.25 3.73
N TYR A 70 -5.20 -11.16 3.21
CA TYR A 70 -4.14 -11.24 2.20
C TYR A 70 -2.82 -11.63 2.88
N ASN A 71 -2.08 -12.56 2.28
CA ASN A 71 -0.86 -13.15 2.86
C ASN A 71 0.35 -13.09 1.89
N HIS A 72 0.13 -12.65 0.66
CA HIS A 72 1.17 -12.42 -0.34
C HIS A 72 1.12 -10.98 -0.83
N VAL A 73 2.27 -10.45 -1.24
CA VAL A 73 2.36 -9.15 -1.91
C VAL A 73 3.40 -9.22 -3.03
N ASN A 74 3.03 -8.71 -4.21
CA ASN A 74 3.97 -8.41 -5.27
C ASN A 74 4.19 -6.89 -5.33
N VAL A 75 5.44 -6.45 -5.39
CA VAL A 75 5.80 -5.03 -5.35
C VAL A 75 6.58 -4.68 -6.60
N GLN A 76 6.10 -3.67 -7.32
CA GLN A 76 6.77 -3.10 -8.47
C GLN A 76 7.09 -1.63 -8.19
N GLU A 77 8.38 -1.32 -8.13
CA GLU A 77 8.87 0.06 -8.08
C GLU A 77 8.89 0.63 -9.50
N LEU A 78 8.23 1.77 -9.70
CA LEU A 78 8.11 2.44 -10.99
C LEU A 78 9.23 3.46 -11.18
N LYS A 79 9.56 3.78 -12.44
CA LYS A 79 10.70 4.67 -12.79
C LYS A 79 10.59 6.08 -12.19
N ASN A 80 9.39 6.53 -11.89
CA ASN A 80 9.10 7.83 -11.29
C ASN A 80 9.17 7.83 -9.75
N GLY A 81 9.52 6.68 -9.12
CA GLY A 81 9.59 6.56 -7.67
C GLY A 81 8.26 6.20 -6.99
N ASP A 82 7.19 6.00 -7.77
CA ASP A 82 5.94 5.41 -7.29
C ASP A 82 6.08 3.91 -7.08
N VAL A 83 5.18 3.34 -6.29
CA VAL A 83 5.17 1.90 -6.01
C VAL A 83 3.79 1.32 -6.24
N HIS A 84 3.72 0.28 -7.06
CA HIS A 84 2.53 -0.55 -7.20
C HIS A 84 2.68 -1.82 -6.36
N ALA A 85 1.81 -1.98 -5.37
CA ALA A 85 1.77 -3.17 -4.52
C ALA A 85 0.46 -3.93 -4.77
N VAL A 86 0.56 -5.22 -5.07
CA VAL A 86 -0.58 -6.11 -5.29
C VAL A 86 -0.61 -7.16 -4.19
N PHE A 87 -1.57 -7.04 -3.29
CA PHE A 87 -1.76 -7.94 -2.16
C PHE A 87 -2.71 -9.07 -2.55
N SER A 88 -2.41 -10.31 -2.20
CA SER A 88 -3.21 -11.48 -2.62
C SER A 88 -3.38 -12.51 -1.52
N SER A 89 -4.51 -13.21 -1.56
CA SER A 89 -4.86 -14.33 -0.67
C SER A 89 -4.56 -15.61 -1.42
N LYS A 90 -3.30 -16.03 -1.42
CA LYS A 90 -2.86 -17.29 -2.04
C LYS A 90 -2.65 -18.36 -0.99
#